data_AF-A0A699X8B1-F1
#
_entry.id   AF-A0A699X8B1-F1
#
_cell.length_a   1.000
_cell.length_b   1.000
_cell.length_c   1.000
_cell.angle_alpha   90.00
_cell.angle_beta   90.00
_cell.angle_gamma   90.00
#
_symmetry.space_group_name_H-M   'P 1'
#
loop_
_entity.id
_entity.type
_entity.pdbx_description
1 polymer ?
#
loop_
_entity_poly.entity_id
_entity_poly.type
_entity_poly.pdbx_seq_one_letter_code
_entity_poly.pdbx_strand_id
1 'polypeptide(L)'
;TGNRTPLLASPFANDLERCVVYLDESHCRGTDLKLPVYGKAALTLGQHLTKDALVQAAMRLRLLGKSQSVTFYSPPEVHQSILDRLNENAS
;
A
#
# COMPACT_ATOMS: atom_id res chain seq x y z
N THR A 1 0.35 10.14 24.12
CA THR A 1 -0.99 9.53 24.18
C THR A 1 -1.67 9.72 22.83
N GLY A 2 -1.99 8.64 22.12
CA GLY A 2 -2.73 8.73 20.86
C GLY A 2 -4.22 8.64 21.14
N ASN A 3 -4.98 9.69 20.80
CA ASN A 3 -6.44 9.62 20.85
C ASN A 3 -6.92 8.66 19.76
N ARG A 4 -7.68 7.62 20.16
CA ARG A 4 -8.29 6.67 19.23
C ARG A 4 -9.74 7.08 19.02
N THR A 5 -10.09 7.42 17.79
CA THR A 5 -11.46 7.77 17.40
C THR A 5 -11.80 7.00 16.12
N PRO A 6 -13.01 6.43 15.99
CA PRO A 6 -13.46 5.84 14.74
C PRO A 6 -13.38 6.85 13.60
N LEU A 7 -12.99 6.42 12.39
CA LEU A 7 -12.85 7.32 11.24
C LEU A 7 -14.13 8.12 10.97
N LEU A 8 -15.29 7.48 11.05
CA LEU A 8 -16.59 8.10 10.82
C LEU A 8 -16.95 9.20 11.83
N ALA A 9 -16.37 9.17 13.03
CA ALA A 9 -16.56 10.17 14.07
C ALA A 9 -15.43 11.23 14.08
N SER A 10 -14.44 11.10 13.18
CA SER A 10 -13.33 12.03 13.06
C SER A 10 -13.63 13.13 12.03
N PRO A 11 -12.96 14.29 12.10
CA PRO A 11 -13.11 15.34 11.09
C PRO A 11 -12.63 14.94 9.69
N PHE A 12 -11.96 13.78 9.55
CA PHE A 12 -11.40 13.28 8.30
C PHE A 12 -12.31 12.27 7.57
N ALA A 13 -13.50 11.97 8.09
CA ALA A 13 -14.39 10.96 7.53
C ALA A 13 -14.72 11.16 6.04
N ASN A 14 -14.79 12.43 5.61
CA ASN A 14 -15.14 12.81 4.24
C ASN A 14 -13.94 13.25 3.38
N ASP A 15 -12.78 13.48 4.00
CA ASP A 15 -11.58 13.95 3.33
C ASP A 15 -10.30 13.42 4.00
N LEU A 16 -9.57 12.60 3.26
CA LEU A 16 -8.33 11.95 3.70
C LEU A 16 -7.07 12.65 3.17
N GLU A 17 -7.16 13.82 2.52
CA GLU A 17 -6.01 14.56 1.96
C GLU A 17 -4.88 14.77 2.96
N ARG A 18 -5.21 14.95 4.24
CA ARG A 18 -4.24 15.20 5.32
C ARG A 18 -3.95 13.96 6.19
N CYS A 19 -4.37 12.78 5.75
CA CYS A 19 -4.25 11.54 6.52
C CYS A 19 -3.17 10.62 5.97
N VAL A 20 -2.45 9.96 6.87
CA VAL A 20 -1.68 8.75 6.54
C VAL A 20 -2.55 7.55 6.85
N VAL A 21 -2.82 6.75 5.82
CA VAL A 21 -3.61 5.52 5.94
C VAL A 21 -2.65 4.35 5.94
N TYR A 22 -2.66 3.57 7.02
CA TYR A 22 -1.96 2.29 7.09
C TYR A 22 -2.96 1.16 6.92
N LEU A 23 -2.66 0.23 6.01
CA LEU A 23 -3.48 -0.95 5.72
C LEU A 23 -2.65 -2.19 6.00
N ASP A 24 -3.10 -3.05 6.91
CA ASP A 24 -2.55 -4.39 7.09
C ASP A 24 -3.51 -5.45 6.51
N GLU A 25 -2.95 -6.59 6.07
CA GLU A 25 -3.72 -7.65 5.38
C GLU A 25 -4.78 -8.33 6.26
N SER A 26 -4.58 -8.38 7.58
CA SER A 26 -5.46 -9.10 8.51
C SER A 26 -6.69 -8.30 8.91
N HIS A 27 -6.54 -6.99 9.12
CA HIS A 27 -7.53 -6.14 9.80
C HIS A 27 -8.25 -5.17 8.86
N CYS A 28 -7.83 -5.04 7.60
CA CYS A 28 -8.41 -4.09 6.63
C CYS A 28 -9.16 -4.75 5.46
N ARG A 29 -9.48 -6.05 5.56
CA ARG A 29 -10.32 -6.72 4.55
C ARG A 29 -11.69 -6.02 4.45
N GLY A 30 -12.06 -5.64 3.24
CA GLY A 30 -13.33 -4.97 2.96
C GLY A 30 -13.38 -3.46 3.27
N THR A 31 -12.32 -2.83 3.78
CA THR A 31 -12.35 -1.38 4.02
C THR A 31 -12.36 -0.60 2.70
N ASP A 32 -13.42 0.16 2.47
CA ASP A 32 -13.55 1.06 1.33
C ASP A 32 -13.28 2.51 1.77
N LEU A 33 -12.05 2.98 1.53
CA LEU A 33 -11.66 4.36 1.80
C LEU A 33 -11.62 5.14 0.48
N LYS A 34 -12.23 6.32 0.50
CA LYS A 34 -12.06 7.30 -0.59
C LYS A 34 -10.70 7.98 -0.45
N LEU A 35 -9.67 7.36 -1.00
CA LEU A 35 -8.33 7.91 -1.02
C LEU A 35 -8.26 9.16 -1.91
N PRO A 36 -7.39 10.14 -1.59
CA PRO A 36 -7.20 11.35 -2.39
C PRO A 36 -6.89 11.07 -3.85
N VAL A 37 -7.37 11.93 -4.76
CA VAL A 37 -7.20 11.77 -6.21
C VAL A 37 -5.72 11.71 -6.61
N TYR A 38 -4.86 12.44 -5.91
CA TYR A 38 -3.41 12.46 -6.15
C TYR A 38 -2.61 11.67 -5.08
N GLY A 39 -3.29 10.77 -4.37
CA GLY A 39 -2.68 9.95 -3.33
C GLY A 39 -1.53 9.09 -3.87
N LYS A 40 -0.48 8.96 -3.06
CA LYS A 40 0.65 8.07 -3.30
C LYS A 40 0.69 7.00 -2.23
N ALA A 41 0.90 5.76 -2.63
CA ALA A 41 1.02 4.66 -1.69
C ALA A 41 2.42 4.03 -1.70
N ALA A 42 2.87 3.68 -0.51
CA ALA A 42 4.05 2.84 -0.32
C ALA A 42 3.59 1.38 -0.22
N LEU A 43 4.03 0.52 -1.14
CA LEU A 43 3.80 -0.91 -1.09
C LEU A 43 5.06 -1.61 -0.57
N THR A 44 4.93 -2.33 0.55
CA THR A 44 6.05 -3.04 1.17
C THR A 44 6.17 -4.44 0.60
N LEU A 45 7.35 -4.80 0.10
CA LEU A 45 7.69 -6.13 -0.41
C LEU A 45 8.28 -6.97 0.73
N GLY A 46 7.77 -8.20 0.87
CA GLY A 46 8.25 -9.19 1.84
C GLY A 46 8.53 -10.53 1.17
N GLN A 47 9.33 -11.38 1.82
CA GLN A 47 9.76 -12.68 1.27
C GLN A 47 8.59 -13.62 0.92
N HIS A 48 7.46 -13.51 1.61
CA HIS A 48 6.28 -14.35 1.42
C HIS A 48 5.11 -13.61 0.74
N LEU A 49 5.36 -12.42 0.19
CA LEU A 49 4.31 -11.65 -0.47
C LEU A 49 3.98 -12.28 -1.82
N THR A 50 2.70 -12.61 -2.02
CA THR A 50 2.22 -13.12 -3.31
C THR A 50 1.93 -11.97 -4.26
N LYS A 51 2.00 -12.25 -5.57
CA LYS A 51 1.59 -11.31 -6.62
C LYS A 51 0.17 -10.81 -6.38
N ASP A 52 -0.76 -11.72 -6.09
CA ASP A 52 -2.18 -11.36 -5.94
C ASP A 52 -2.40 -10.45 -4.73
N ALA A 53 -1.73 -10.71 -3.61
CA ALA A 53 -1.78 -9.86 -2.44
C ALA A 53 -1.25 -8.45 -2.74
N LEU A 54 -0.10 -8.35 -3.41
CA LEU A 54 0.48 -7.08 -3.84
C LEU A 54 -0.47 -6.31 -4.76
N VAL A 55 -1.05 -6.98 -5.75
CA VAL A 55 -2.02 -6.39 -6.69
C VAL A 55 -3.27 -5.93 -5.95
N GLN A 56 -3.82 -6.73 -5.04
CA GLN A 56 -4.99 -6.35 -4.24
C GLN A 56 -4.72 -5.13 -3.35
N ALA A 57 -3.52 -5.03 -2.77
CA ALA A 57 -3.11 -3.84 -2.02
C ALA A 57 -3.03 -2.61 -2.93
N ALA A 58 -2.40 -2.73 -4.11
CA ALA A 58 -2.32 -1.65 -5.10
C ALA A 58 -3.71 -1.20 -5.59
N MET A 59 -4.63 -2.14 -5.79
CA MET A 59 -6.00 -1.89 -6.27
C MET A 59 -6.87 -1.11 -5.28
N ARG A 60 -6.42 -0.89 -4.04
CA ARG A 60 -7.06 0.08 -3.13
C ARG A 60 -6.99 1.50 -3.67
N LEU A 61 -5.99 1.81 -4.51
CA LEU A 61 -5.89 3.03 -5.29
C LEU A 61 -6.68 2.87 -6.59
N ARG A 62 -7.96 3.23 -6.58
CA ARG A 62 -8.86 3.06 -7.74
C ARG A 62 -8.49 3.90 -8.97
N LEU A 63 -7.67 4.92 -8.80
CA LEU A 63 -7.17 5.80 -9.87
C LEU A 63 -5.69 5.54 -10.17
N LEU A 64 -5.17 4.36 -9.78
CA LEU A 64 -3.79 3.96 -10.05
C LEU A 64 -3.51 3.99 -11.57
N GLY A 65 -2.41 4.65 -11.95
CA GLY A 65 -2.03 4.83 -13.35
C GLY A 65 -2.71 6.00 -14.05
N LYS A 66 -3.63 6.71 -13.38
CA LYS A 66 -4.19 7.99 -13.87
C LYS A 66 -3.63 9.16 -13.08
N SER A 67 -4.03 9.27 -11.82
CA SER A 67 -3.64 10.36 -10.91
C SER A 67 -2.97 9.84 -9.64
N GLN A 68 -3.23 8.58 -9.28
CA GLN A 68 -2.59 7.91 -8.16
C GLN A 68 -1.38 7.10 -8.62
N SER A 69 -0.43 6.92 -7.70
CA SER A 69 0.82 6.19 -7.96
C SER A 69 1.25 5.36 -6.75
N VAL A 70 2.13 4.39 -7.01
CA VAL A 70 2.74 3.53 -5.98
C VAL A 70 4.25 3.65 -6.00
N THR A 71 4.87 3.40 -4.86
CA THR A 71 6.31 3.21 -4.71
C THR A 71 6.55 1.94 -3.91
N PHE A 72 7.46 1.10 -4.36
CA PHE A 72 7.79 -0.14 -3.67
C PHE A 72 8.92 0.09 -2.67
N TYR A 73 8.75 -0.47 -1.48
CA TYR A 73 9.75 -0.48 -0.41
C TYR A 73 10.07 -1.92 -0.06
N SER A 74 11.33 -2.25 0.12
CA SER A 74 11.77 -3.60 0.43
C SER A 74 12.93 -3.55 1.42
N PRO A 75 12.99 -4.45 2.41
CA PRO A 75 14.19 -4.68 3.18
C PRO A 75 15.38 -5.09 2.29
N PRO A 76 16.64 -4.86 2.73
CA PRO A 76 17.82 -5.19 1.94
C PRO A 76 17.86 -6.64 1.47
N GLU A 77 17.45 -7.59 2.31
CA GLU A 77 17.42 -9.02 1.98
C GLU A 77 16.41 -9.37 0.89
N VAL A 78 15.25 -8.70 0.86
CA VAL A 78 14.25 -8.89 -0.20
C VAL A 78 14.74 -8.26 -1.49
N HIS A 79 15.35 -7.07 -1.41
CA HIS A 79 15.95 -6.41 -2.57
C HIS A 79 17.04 -7.26 -3.20
N GLN A 80 17.96 -7.80 -2.40
CA GLN A 80 19.03 -8.66 -2.89
C GLN A 80 18.47 -9.93 -3.56
N SER A 81 17.48 -10.59 -2.95
CA SER A 81 16.83 -11.75 -3.56
C SER A 81 16.20 -11.43 -4.92
N ILE A 82 15.65 -10.23 -5.12
CA ILE A 82 15.13 -9.80 -6.42
C ILE A 82 16.27 -9.68 -7.43
N LEU A 83 17.39 -9.05 -7.06
CA LEU A 83 18.55 -8.87 -7.95
C LEU A 83 19.18 -10.22 -8.33
N ASP A 84 19.34 -11.13 -7.38
CA ASP A 84 19.91 -12.45 -7.63
C ASP A 84 19.10 -13.21 -8.69
N ARG A 85 17.77 -13.21 -8.55
CA ARG A 85 16.86 -13.84 -9.52
C ARG A 85 16.88 -13.15 -10.89
N LEU A 86 17.07 -11.84 -10.95
CA LEU A 86 17.17 -11.13 -12.23
C LEU A 86 18.46 -11.51 -12.98
N ASN A 87 19.56 -11.70 -12.26
CA ASN A 87 20.84 -12.10 -12.84
C ASN A 87 20.82 -13.56 -13.34
N GLU A 88 20.16 -14.46 -12.61
CA GLU A 88 19.95 -15.85 -13.04
C GLU A 88 19.21 -15.94 -14.38
N ASN A 89 18.18 -15.10 -14.59
CA ASN A 89 17.40 -15.10 -15.83
C ASN A 89 18.14 -14.48 -17.04
N ALA A 90 19.28 -13.81 -16.80
CA ALA A 90 20.09 -13.19 -17.84
C ALA A 90 21.25 -14.08 -18.32
N SER A 91 21.46 -15.24 -17.69
CA SER A 91 22.49 -16.24 -18.00
C SER A 91 21.91 -17.43 -18.75
#